data_AF-A0A4R9PDN9-F1
#
_entry.id   AF-A0A4R9PDN9-F1
#
_cell.length_a   1.000
_cell.length_b   1.000
_cell.length_c   1.000
_cell.angle_alpha   90.00
_cell.angle_beta   90.00
_cell.angle_gamma   90.00
#
_symmetry.space_group_name_H-M   'P 1'
#
loop_
_entity.id
_entity.type
_entity.pdbx_description
1 polymer ?
#
loop_
_entity_poly.entity_id
_entity_poly.type
_entity_poly.pdbx_seq_one_letter_code
_entity_poly.pdbx_strand_id
1 'polypeptide(L)'
;RVLAGLSASSPDPEKGSIGRDPATGALTGMMIESAAGIVERTIAQSGHYTQEMDRAAMARSIATLNSYGVTAFLDAAAMQPILAALKGLDDRGELTAWSVSAMPAVE
;
A
#
# COMPACT_ATOMS: atom_id res chain seq x y z
N ARG A 1 9.59 5.14 -21.40
CA ARG A 1 8.40 4.25 -21.32
C ARG A 1 7.50 4.81 -20.22
N VAL A 2 6.20 4.98 -20.44
CA VAL A 2 5.26 5.39 -19.38
C VAL A 2 5.22 4.26 -18.35
N LEU A 3 5.47 4.56 -17.07
CA LEU A 3 5.67 3.54 -16.03
C LEU A 3 4.48 2.58 -15.90
N ALA A 4 3.25 3.11 -15.84
CA ALA A 4 2.02 2.31 -15.72
C ALA A 4 1.37 1.94 -17.07
N GLY A 5 2.00 2.30 -18.20
CA GLY A 5 1.47 1.98 -19.53
C GLY A 5 0.11 2.62 -19.89
N LEU A 6 -0.37 3.59 -19.13
CA LEU A 6 -1.66 4.24 -19.35
C LEU A 6 -1.60 5.30 -20.46
N SER A 7 -2.71 5.43 -21.20
CA SER A 7 -2.90 6.42 -22.26
C SER A 7 -4.35 6.93 -22.32
N ALA A 8 -4.58 7.94 -23.17
CA ALA A 8 -5.91 8.48 -23.42
C ALA A 8 -6.91 7.43 -23.95
N SER A 9 -6.44 6.32 -24.53
CA SER A 9 -7.30 5.24 -25.04
C SER A 9 -7.34 4.00 -24.13
N SER A 10 -6.70 4.02 -22.97
CA SER A 10 -6.75 2.90 -22.02
C SER A 10 -8.21 2.68 -21.56
N PRO A 11 -8.74 1.44 -21.67
CA PRO A 11 -10.08 1.17 -21.19
C PRO A 11 -10.13 1.25 -19.66
N ASP A 12 -11.31 1.55 -19.14
CA ASP A 12 -11.59 1.42 -17.72
C ASP A 12 -11.56 -0.05 -17.30
N PRO A 13 -11.03 -0.38 -16.10
CA PRO A 13 -11.13 -1.74 -15.56
C PRO A 13 -12.58 -2.05 -15.13
N GLU A 14 -12.91 -3.33 -14.97
CA GLU A 14 -14.27 -3.80 -14.67
C GLU A 14 -14.92 -3.15 -13.43
N LYS A 15 -14.12 -2.85 -12.40
CA LYS A 15 -14.59 -2.31 -11.11
C LYS A 15 -13.91 -0.98 -10.79
N GLY A 16 -13.89 -0.06 -11.74
CA GLY A 16 -13.26 1.24 -11.54
C GLY A 16 -13.19 2.05 -12.82
N SER A 17 -12.66 3.25 -12.72
CA SER A 17 -12.55 4.15 -13.88
C SER A 17 -11.30 5.04 -13.80
N ILE A 18 -10.77 5.37 -14.97
CA ILE A 18 -9.66 6.29 -15.15
C ILE A 18 -10.23 7.67 -15.45
N GLY A 19 -9.90 8.66 -14.63
CA GLY A 19 -10.43 10.01 -14.78
C GLY A 19 -9.95 10.69 -16.05
N ARG A 20 -10.89 11.19 -16.85
CA ARG A 20 -10.66 11.88 -18.11
C ARG A 20 -11.31 13.25 -18.10
N ASP A 21 -10.62 14.21 -18.70
CA ASP A 21 -11.22 15.51 -18.99
C ASP A 21 -12.33 15.33 -20.04
N PRO A 22 -13.56 15.79 -19.80
CA PRO A 22 -14.69 15.52 -20.70
C PRO A 22 -14.62 16.29 -22.01
N ALA A 23 -13.88 17.40 -22.09
CA ALA A 23 -13.77 18.21 -23.29
C ALA A 23 -12.67 17.69 -24.24
N THR A 24 -11.59 17.14 -23.68
CA THR A 24 -10.37 16.78 -24.43
C THR A 24 -10.07 15.29 -24.44
N GLY A 25 -10.64 14.51 -23.52
CA GLY A 25 -10.33 13.10 -23.32
C GLY A 25 -8.96 12.84 -22.65
N ALA A 26 -8.23 13.89 -22.27
CA ALA A 26 -6.93 13.77 -21.63
C ALA A 26 -7.02 13.10 -20.25
N LEU A 27 -5.99 12.32 -19.89
CA LEU A 27 -5.89 11.72 -18.56
C LEU A 27 -5.70 12.82 -17.50
N THR A 28 -6.52 12.77 -16.45
CA THR A 28 -6.45 13.72 -15.33
C THR A 28 -5.53 13.26 -14.20
N GLY A 29 -5.17 11.98 -14.18
CA GLY A 29 -4.44 11.34 -13.07
C GLY A 29 -5.34 10.82 -11.94
N MET A 30 -6.66 11.04 -12.00
CA MET A 30 -7.60 10.45 -11.05
C MET A 30 -7.81 8.96 -11.33
N MET A 31 -7.70 8.12 -10.30
CA MET A 31 -7.88 6.67 -10.39
C MET A 31 -8.94 6.24 -9.38
N ILE A 32 -10.02 5.62 -9.84
CA ILE A 32 -11.16 5.24 -9.01
C ILE A 32 -11.20 3.71 -8.87
N GLU A 33 -11.33 3.24 -7.63
CA GLU A 33 -11.43 1.81 -7.27
C GLU A 33 -10.30 0.96 -7.88
N SER A 34 -10.63 -0.10 -8.64
CA SER A 34 -9.62 -1.03 -9.20
C SER A 34 -8.66 -0.38 -10.19
N ALA A 35 -8.96 0.83 -10.68
CA ALA A 35 -8.05 1.60 -11.51
C ALA A 35 -6.78 2.02 -10.75
N ALA A 36 -6.89 2.33 -9.46
CA ALA A 36 -5.73 2.65 -8.61
C ALA A 36 -4.73 1.47 -8.56
N GLY A 37 -5.27 0.25 -8.56
CA GLY A 37 -4.48 -0.99 -8.58
C GLY A 37 -3.51 -1.12 -9.76
N ILE A 38 -3.75 -0.44 -10.90
CA ILE A 38 -2.81 -0.42 -12.03
C ILE A 38 -1.50 0.25 -11.62
N VAL A 39 -1.59 1.42 -10.98
CA VAL A 39 -0.43 2.19 -10.54
C VAL A 39 0.24 1.50 -9.35
N GLU A 40 -0.54 1.02 -8.38
CA GLU A 40 -0.04 0.29 -7.21
C GLU A 40 0.75 -0.97 -7.60
N ARG A 41 0.23 -1.78 -8.53
CA ARG A 41 0.98 -2.95 -9.04
C ARG A 41 2.24 -2.54 -9.78
N THR A 42 2.18 -1.46 -10.56
CA THR A 42 3.35 -0.96 -11.30
C THR A 42 4.49 -0.59 -10.35
N ILE A 43 4.20 0.16 -9.28
CA ILE A 43 5.23 0.58 -8.31
C ILE A 43 5.73 -0.60 -7.45
N ALA A 44 4.85 -1.55 -7.10
CA ALA A 44 5.26 -2.75 -6.40
C ALA A 44 6.21 -3.61 -7.25
N GLN A 45 5.90 -3.77 -8.55
CA GLN A 45 6.71 -4.53 -9.49
C GLN A 45 8.01 -3.83 -9.90
N SER A 46 8.10 -2.51 -9.75
CA SER A 46 9.32 -1.77 -10.10
C SER A 46 10.45 -1.96 -9.08
N GLY A 47 10.20 -2.66 -7.96
CA GLY A 47 11.15 -2.81 -6.86
C GLY A 47 11.41 -1.52 -6.10
N HIS A 48 10.50 -0.53 -6.20
CA HIS A 48 10.66 0.75 -5.53
C HIS A 48 10.55 0.62 -4.01
N TYR A 49 9.59 -0.17 -3.53
CA TYR A 49 9.42 -0.45 -2.11
C TYR A 49 10.43 -1.49 -1.65
N THR A 50 11.36 -1.08 -0.79
CA THR A 50 12.35 -1.96 -0.18
C THR A 50 11.89 -2.41 1.20
N GLN A 51 12.40 -3.54 1.67
CA GLN A 51 12.10 -4.01 3.04
C GLN A 51 12.54 -3.01 4.12
N GLU A 52 13.54 -2.16 3.84
CA GLU A 52 13.94 -1.11 4.76
C GLU A 52 12.89 -0.01 4.86
N MET A 53 12.29 0.39 3.74
CA MET A 53 11.19 1.36 3.71
C MET A 53 9.97 0.82 4.45
N ASP A 54 9.61 -0.45 4.25
CA ASP A 54 8.47 -1.07 4.93
C ASP A 54 8.67 -1.09 6.46
N ARG A 55 9.88 -1.42 6.93
CA ARG A 55 10.21 -1.40 8.35
C ARG A 55 10.23 0.01 8.93
N ALA A 56 10.77 0.97 8.20
CA ALA A 56 10.76 2.37 8.61
C ALA A 56 9.32 2.91 8.71
N ALA A 57 8.46 2.57 7.75
CA ALA A 57 7.04 2.92 7.78
C ALA A 57 6.33 2.28 8.99
N MET A 58 6.53 0.98 9.22
CA MET A 58 5.93 0.29 10.35
C MET A 58 6.42 0.83 11.71
N ALA A 59 7.72 1.08 11.85
CA ALA A 59 8.28 1.69 13.05
C ALA A 59 7.68 3.08 13.30
N ARG A 60 7.48 3.88 12.24
CA ARG A 60 6.83 5.19 12.35
C ARG A 60 5.37 5.08 12.78
N SER A 61 4.63 4.13 12.23
CA SER A 61 3.23 3.86 12.62
C SER A 61 3.13 3.48 14.09
N ILE A 62 3.95 2.53 14.55
CA ILE A 62 3.99 2.10 15.94
C ILE A 62 4.44 3.25 16.86
N ALA A 63 5.48 4.01 16.50
CA ALA A 63 5.89 5.18 17.28
C ALA A 63 4.76 6.21 17.42
N THR A 64 3.95 6.37 16.37
CA THR A 64 2.77 7.24 16.41
C THR A 64 1.73 6.70 17.39
N LEU A 65 1.41 5.40 17.36
CA LEU A 65 0.52 4.75 18.32
C LEU A 65 1.04 4.88 19.76
N ASN A 66 2.31 4.60 20.00
CA ASN A 66 2.96 4.72 21.30
C ASN A 66 2.88 6.15 21.85
N SER A 67 2.92 7.18 20.98
CA SER A 67 2.78 8.59 21.41
C SER A 67 1.41 8.90 22.03
N TYR A 68 0.40 8.08 21.76
CA TYR A 68 -0.92 8.15 22.38
C TYR A 68 -1.12 7.09 23.49
N GLY A 69 -0.05 6.42 23.93
CA GLY A 69 -0.10 5.39 24.96
C GLY A 69 -0.62 4.02 24.50
N VAL A 70 -0.82 3.82 23.19
CA VAL A 70 -1.21 2.52 22.64
C VAL A 70 0.01 1.61 22.59
N THR A 71 -0.06 0.48 23.28
CA THR A 71 1.05 -0.51 23.37
C THR A 71 0.68 -1.88 22.82
N ALA A 72 -0.54 -2.04 22.31
CA ALA A 72 -1.01 -3.24 21.61
C ALA A 72 -2.02 -2.87 20.52
N PHE A 73 -1.97 -3.53 19.38
CA PHE A 73 -2.90 -3.31 18.27
C PHE A 73 -3.20 -4.59 17.49
N LEU A 74 -4.32 -4.58 16.75
CA LEU A 74 -4.65 -5.56 15.73
C LEU A 74 -4.59 -4.90 14.37
N ASP A 75 -3.69 -5.37 13.50
CA ASP A 75 -3.61 -4.97 12.11
C ASP A 75 -4.62 -5.78 11.29
N ALA A 76 -5.60 -5.09 10.70
CA ALA A 76 -6.69 -5.69 9.96
C ALA A 76 -6.34 -5.75 8.48
N ALA A 77 -6.66 -6.88 7.84
CA ALA A 77 -6.27 -7.17 6.45
C ALA A 77 -4.75 -7.12 6.24
N ALA A 78 -4.00 -7.63 7.23
CA ALA A 78 -2.56 -7.69 7.17
C ALA A 78 -2.10 -8.65 6.06
N MET A 79 -1.32 -8.13 5.12
CA MET A 79 -0.71 -8.91 4.03
C MET A 79 0.77 -9.16 4.29
N GLN A 80 1.41 -9.96 3.42
CA GLN A 80 2.82 -10.35 3.56
C GLN A 80 3.79 -9.18 3.85
N PRO A 81 3.73 -8.00 3.18
CA PRO A 81 4.67 -6.91 3.46
C PRO A 81 4.58 -6.37 4.89
N ILE A 82 3.35 -6.24 5.42
CA ILE A 82 3.10 -5.81 6.80
C ILE A 82 3.70 -6.82 7.79
N LEU A 83 3.43 -8.11 7.58
CA LEU A 83 3.96 -9.19 8.43
C LEU A 83 5.50 -9.23 8.40
N ALA A 84 6.10 -9.05 7.22
CA ALA A 84 7.54 -9.02 7.06
C ALA A 84 8.18 -7.79 7.75
N ALA A 85 7.52 -6.63 7.71
CA ALA A 85 7.99 -5.44 8.41
C ALA A 85 7.94 -5.62 9.95
N LEU A 86 6.82 -6.14 10.48
CA LEU A 86 6.65 -6.44 11.90
C LEU A 86 7.67 -7.46 12.39
N LYS A 87 7.81 -8.59 11.68
CA LYS A 87 8.81 -9.63 11.97
C LYS A 87 10.23 -9.07 11.91
N GLY A 88 10.50 -8.22 10.93
CA GLY A 88 11.78 -7.55 10.82
C GLY A 88 12.09 -6.68 12.03
N LEU A 89 11.13 -5.90 12.54
CA LEU A 89 11.33 -5.10 13.76
C LEU A 89 11.54 -5.99 15.00
N ASP A 90 10.76 -7.07 15.11
CA ASP A 90 10.87 -8.05 16.20
C ASP A 90 12.26 -8.71 16.24
N ASP A 91 12.75 -9.19 15.09
CA ASP A 91 14.07 -9.83 14.98
C ASP A 91 15.24 -8.92 15.38
N ARG A 92 15.04 -7.59 15.30
CA ARG A 92 16.04 -6.59 15.71
C ARG A 92 15.84 -6.09 17.15
N GLY A 93 14.81 -6.53 17.85
CA GLY A 93 14.43 -5.98 19.15
C GLY A 93 13.93 -4.54 19.09
N GLU A 94 13.45 -4.10 17.92
CA GLU A 94 12.96 -2.74 17.67
C GLU A 94 11.43 -2.62 17.74
N LEU A 95 10.72 -3.75 17.89
CA LEU A 95 9.27 -3.76 18.01
C LEU A 95 8.85 -3.29 19.42
N THR A 96 8.15 -2.15 19.48
CA THR A 96 7.82 -1.46 20.75
C THR A 96 6.34 -1.55 21.15
N ALA A 97 5.58 -2.42 20.51
CA ALA A 97 4.18 -2.71 20.83
C ALA A 97 3.83 -4.16 20.49
N TRP A 98 2.83 -4.72 21.17
CA TRP A 98 2.28 -6.03 20.85
C TRP A 98 1.47 -5.94 19.56
N SER A 99 1.82 -6.76 18.57
CA SER A 99 1.09 -6.81 17.31
C SER A 99 0.28 -8.11 17.22
N VAL A 100 -1.01 -7.98 16.92
CA VAL A 100 -1.85 -9.06 16.42
C VAL A 100 -2.16 -8.75 14.95
N SER A 101 -2.26 -9.76 14.10
CA SER A 101 -2.53 -9.57 12.67
C SER A 101 -3.67 -10.47 12.22
N ALA A 102 -4.66 -9.88 11.54
CA ALA A 102 -5.77 -10.59 10.93
C ALA A 102 -5.59 -10.57 9.41
N MET A 103 -5.30 -11.74 8.84
CA MET A 103 -5.17 -11.92 7.40
C MET A 103 -6.55 -12.20 6.77
N PRO A 104 -6.83 -11.74 5.55
CA PRO A 104 -8.03 -12.16 4.84
C PRO A 104 -7.96 -13.67 4.54
N ALA A 105 -9.10 -14.34 4.63
CA ALA A 105 -9.18 -15.78 4.33
C ALA A 105 -9.07 -16.07 2.82
N VAL A 106 -9.48 -15.10 1.99
CA VAL A 106 -9.45 -15.14 0.53
C VAL A 106 -9.14 -13.73 0.02
N GLU A 107 -8.36 -13.64 -1.06
CA GLU A 107 -8.17 -12.41 -1.85
C GLU A 107 -9.13 -12.38 -3.06
#